data_AF-A0A7J9FMD3-F1
#
_entry.id   AF-A0A7J9FMD3-F1
#
_cell.length_a   1.000
_cell.length_b   1.000
_cell.length_c   1.000
_cell.angle_alpha   90.00
_cell.angle_beta   90.00
_cell.angle_gamma   90.00
#
_symmetry.space_group_name_H-M   'P 1'
#
loop_
_entity.id
_entity.type
_entity.pdbx_description
1 polymer ?
#
loop_
_entity_poly.entity_id
_entity_poly.type
_entity_poly.pdbx_seq_one_letter_code
_entity_poly.pdbx_strand_id
1 'polypeptide(L)'
;MEELKRKHKEYYWLYGKSPFKEDEKKNGEQNDENNKLGLGFQLKCQISDCKDKAMALTRFCHKHILKDTNQMLYRGCNFPIKSGQLCKKPILRSINPPHCPVHAQAAEKHLQRALKRAGLNVSSPSKLAPKLHVVVAEYVRQIQSKRREAQRKSASKIKIEEKTSES
;
A
#
# COMPACT_ATOMS: atom_id res chain seq x y z
N MET A 1 -17.44 23.92 5.96
CA MET A 1 -17.09 22.47 5.90
C MET A 1 -15.61 22.17 6.10
N GLU A 2 -14.67 22.97 5.56
CA GLU A 2 -13.22 22.71 5.70
C GLU A 2 -12.69 22.85 7.13
N GLU A 3 -13.20 23.81 7.89
CA GLU A 3 -12.79 24.03 9.27
C GLU A 3 -13.13 22.83 10.18
N LEU A 4 -14.30 22.23 9.97
CA LEU A 4 -14.70 21.01 10.69
C LEU A 4 -13.76 19.85 10.39
N LYS A 5 -13.35 19.66 9.12
CA LYS A 5 -12.37 18.64 8.72
C LYS A 5 -11.01 18.89 9.38
N ARG A 6 -10.58 20.15 9.50
CA ARG A 6 -9.34 20.52 10.18
C ARG A 6 -9.39 20.19 11.67
N LYS A 7 -10.44 20.65 12.38
CA LYS A 7 -10.64 20.37 13.81
C LYS A 7 -10.76 18.87 14.08
N HIS A 8 -11.45 18.13 13.21
CA HIS A 8 -11.56 16.68 13.31
C HIS A 8 -10.21 15.97 13.14
N LYS A 9 -9.40 16.39 12.15
CA LYS A 9 -8.05 15.87 11.97
C LYS A 9 -7.16 16.17 13.19
N GLU A 10 -7.25 17.38 13.74
CA GLU A 10 -6.53 17.77 14.96
C GLU A 10 -6.96 16.92 16.16
N TYR A 11 -8.25 16.66 16.34
CA TYR A 11 -8.75 15.78 17.40
C TYR A 11 -8.17 14.37 17.28
N TYR A 12 -8.28 13.75 16.10
CA TYR A 12 -7.71 12.42 15.86
C TYR A 12 -6.20 12.39 16.07
N TRP A 13 -5.51 13.44 15.64
CA TRP A 13 -4.07 13.58 15.84
C TRP A 13 -3.69 13.65 17.32
N LEU A 14 -4.49 14.36 18.12
CA LEU A 14 -4.22 14.63 19.53
C LEU A 14 -4.58 13.43 20.42
N TYR A 15 -5.72 12.80 20.16
CA TYR A 15 -6.30 11.80 21.06
C TYR A 15 -6.18 10.36 20.55
N GLY A 16 -5.97 10.16 19.25
CA GLY A 16 -5.92 8.83 18.65
C GLY A 16 -7.24 8.05 18.78
N LYS A 17 -8.35 8.72 19.12
CA LYS A 17 -9.69 8.15 19.28
C LYS A 17 -10.69 8.92 18.43
N SER A 18 -11.81 8.28 18.11
CA SER A 18 -12.96 8.96 17.48
C SER A 18 -13.75 9.71 18.56
N PRO A 19 -14.22 10.95 18.31
CA PRO A 19 -15.13 11.66 19.22
C PRO A 19 -16.43 10.89 19.54
N PHE A 20 -16.81 9.93 18.70
CA PHE A 20 -18.10 9.23 18.74
C PHE A 20 -18.06 7.86 19.44
N LYS A 21 -17.06 7.59 20.29
CA LYS A 21 -17.16 6.42 21.17
C LYS A 21 -17.90 6.84 22.43
N GLU A 22 -19.17 6.45 22.52
CA GLU A 22 -19.90 6.40 23.78
C GLU A 22 -19.06 5.54 24.74
N ASP A 23 -18.66 6.15 25.85
CA ASP A 23 -17.88 5.48 26.88
C ASP A 23 -18.72 4.37 27.51
N GLU A 24 -18.47 3.12 27.13
CA GLU A 24 -18.76 2.01 28.04
C GLU A 24 -17.83 2.16 29.25
N LYS A 25 -18.39 2.71 30.33
CA LYS A 25 -17.76 2.80 31.65
C LYS A 25 -17.25 1.42 32.06
N LYS A 26 -15.93 1.21 32.00
CA LYS A 26 -15.26 0.16 32.78
C LYS A 26 -14.56 0.80 33.96
N ASN A 27 -15.22 0.72 35.11
CA ASN A 27 -14.61 0.92 36.42
C ASN A 27 -13.49 -0.10 36.60
N GLY A 28 -12.32 0.37 37.01
CA GLY A 28 -11.17 -0.46 37.32
C GLY A 28 -9.98 0.42 37.69
N GLU A 29 -9.98 0.89 38.94
CA GLU A 29 -8.80 1.44 39.58
C GLU A 29 -7.74 0.35 39.70
N GLN A 30 -6.59 0.55 39.04
CA GLN A 30 -5.32 0.00 39.48
C GLN A 30 -4.25 1.08 39.33
N ASN A 31 -3.58 1.34 40.45
CA ASN A 31 -2.46 2.24 40.61
C ASN A 31 -1.29 1.80 39.72
N ASP A 32 -0.93 2.64 38.76
CA ASP A 32 0.36 2.58 38.07
C ASP A 32 0.84 4.02 37.87
N GLU A 33 1.66 4.50 38.80
CA GLU A 33 2.17 5.88 38.92
C GLU A 33 3.13 6.30 37.78
N ASN A 34 3.09 5.67 36.60
CA ASN A 34 3.92 6.09 35.46
C ASN A 34 3.25 6.03 34.08
N ASN A 35 1.92 5.89 33.99
CA ASN A 35 1.22 6.09 32.72
C ASN A 35 -0.17 6.70 32.93
N LYS A 36 -0.20 8.02 33.17
CA LYS A 36 -1.43 8.81 33.11
C LYS A 36 -1.95 8.84 31.66
N LEU A 37 -2.76 7.85 31.31
CA LEU A 37 -3.59 7.73 30.10
C LEU A 37 -4.73 8.76 30.10
N GLY A 38 -4.37 10.04 30.24
CA GLY A 38 -5.28 11.19 30.33
C GLY A 38 -4.78 12.33 29.43
N LEU A 39 -5.18 12.25 28.15
CA LEU A 39 -5.65 13.36 27.32
C LEU A 39 -5.13 14.76 27.73
N GLY A 40 -4.04 15.25 27.12
CA GLY A 40 -3.76 16.71 27.11
C GLY A 40 -2.33 17.20 27.32
N PHE A 41 -1.34 16.33 27.57
CA PHE A 41 0.04 16.81 27.55
C PHE A 41 0.55 16.86 26.11
N GLN A 42 0.94 18.06 25.70
CA GLN A 42 1.58 18.37 24.43
C GLN A 42 2.96 17.70 24.38
N LEU A 43 2.99 16.37 24.30
CA LEU A 43 4.21 15.58 24.29
C LEU A 43 5.02 16.01 23.07
N LYS A 44 6.23 16.51 23.30
CA LYS A 44 7.18 16.79 22.24
C LYS A 44 7.74 15.48 21.73
N CYS A 45 8.16 15.47 20.47
CA CYS A 45 8.91 14.35 19.93
C CYS A 45 10.11 14.03 20.83
N GLN A 46 10.36 12.75 21.11
CA GLN A 46 11.46 12.26 21.97
C GLN A 46 12.87 12.61 21.43
N ILE A 47 12.96 13.11 20.20
CA ILE A 47 14.23 13.49 19.59
C ILE A 47 14.60 14.88 20.09
N SER A 48 15.77 15.00 20.72
CA SER A 48 16.24 16.23 21.39
C SER A 48 16.15 17.48 20.51
N ASP A 49 16.46 17.36 19.22
CA ASP A 49 16.46 18.50 18.28
C ASP A 49 15.10 18.73 17.57
N CYS A 50 14.07 17.98 17.95
CA CYS A 50 12.76 18.06 17.30
C CYS A 50 11.77 18.90 18.11
N LYS A 51 11.32 20.00 17.51
CA LYS A 51 10.29 20.89 18.09
C LYS A 51 8.85 20.48 17.75
N ASP A 52 8.68 19.46 16.91
CA ASP A 52 7.36 18.98 16.50
C ASP A 52 6.67 18.22 17.64
N LYS A 53 5.34 18.30 17.69
CA LYS A 53 4.51 17.51 18.61
C LYS A 53 4.57 16.03 18.25
N ALA A 54 4.66 15.18 19.27
CA ALA A 54 4.50 13.74 19.13
C ALA A 54 3.07 13.41 18.63
N MET A 55 2.96 12.30 17.92
CA MET A 55 1.67 11.76 17.49
C MET A 55 0.95 11.05 18.65
N ALA A 56 -0.37 10.92 18.58
CA ALA A 56 -1.11 10.11 19.54
C ALA A 56 -0.54 8.69 19.63
N LEU A 57 -0.47 8.16 20.86
CA LEU A 57 -0.03 6.79 21.17
C LEU A 57 1.45 6.49 20.82
N THR A 58 2.28 7.50 20.58
CA THR A 58 3.72 7.36 20.34
C THR A 58 4.48 8.56 20.91
N ARG A 59 5.78 8.39 21.17
CA ARG A 59 6.67 9.46 21.63
C ARG A 59 7.30 10.25 20.47
N PHE A 60 6.98 9.92 19.22
CA PHE A 60 7.60 10.51 18.03
C PHE A 60 6.62 11.32 17.20
N CYS A 61 7.10 12.38 16.55
CA CYS A 61 6.29 13.12 15.57
C CYS A 61 6.21 12.37 14.23
N HIS A 62 5.36 12.84 13.31
CA HIS A 62 5.22 12.23 11.97
C HIS A 62 6.56 12.01 11.26
N LYS A 63 7.48 12.99 11.33
CA LYS A 63 8.77 12.93 10.61
C LYS A 63 9.72 11.91 11.23
N HIS A 64 9.56 11.63 12.51
CA HIS A 64 10.44 10.78 13.31
C HIS A 64 9.84 9.45 13.71
N ILE A 65 8.60 9.18 13.27
CA ILE A 65 7.83 8.00 13.61
C ILE A 65 8.53 6.67 13.26
N LEU A 66 9.48 6.71 12.31
CA LEU A 66 10.28 5.54 11.92
C LEU A 66 11.43 5.22 12.87
N LYS A 67 11.72 6.09 13.85
CA LYS A 67 12.70 5.81 14.92
C LYS A 67 12.07 5.05 16.09
N ASP A 68 10.75 4.92 16.10
CA ASP A 68 10.01 4.15 17.09
C ASP A 68 10.19 2.65 16.81
N THR A 69 10.78 1.92 17.76
CA THR A 69 11.03 0.47 17.64
C THR A 69 9.73 -0.32 17.61
N ASN A 70 8.64 0.22 18.17
CA ASN A 70 7.33 -0.42 18.22
C ASN A 70 6.44 0.01 17.04
N GLN A 71 7.00 0.63 16.00
CA GLN A 71 6.23 1.16 14.89
C GLN A 71 5.66 0.09 13.95
N MET A 72 4.37 -0.20 14.15
CA MET A 72 3.63 -1.17 13.34
C MET A 72 2.86 -0.55 12.16
N LEU A 73 2.44 0.71 12.24
CA LEU A 73 1.56 1.35 11.27
C LEU A 73 2.33 2.00 10.10
N TYR A 74 3.49 2.58 10.39
CA TYR A 74 4.30 3.31 9.42
C TYR A 74 5.51 2.49 8.94
N ARG A 75 5.94 2.76 7.71
CA ARG A 75 7.22 2.34 7.12
C ARG A 75 7.82 3.45 6.26
N GLY A 76 9.09 3.35 5.92
CA GLY A 76 9.75 4.31 5.03
C GLY A 76 9.39 4.09 3.56
N CYS A 77 9.27 5.18 2.80
CA CYS A 77 9.16 5.14 1.35
C CYS A 77 10.42 4.49 0.73
N ASN A 78 10.21 3.50 -0.15
CA ASN A 78 11.27 2.72 -0.81
C ASN A 78 11.60 3.23 -2.23
N PHE A 79 11.25 4.47 -2.55
CA PHE A 79 11.56 5.01 -3.87
C PHE A 79 13.04 5.40 -3.95
N PRO A 80 13.79 4.96 -4.98
CA PRO A 80 15.19 5.32 -5.18
C PRO A 80 15.31 6.77 -5.64
N ILE A 81 16.14 7.56 -4.95
CA ILE A 81 16.45 8.94 -5.32
C ILE A 81 17.75 8.94 -6.14
N LYS A 82 17.98 10.01 -6.93
CA LYS A 82 19.17 10.22 -7.78
C LYS A 82 20.51 9.96 -7.08
N SER A 83 20.57 10.12 -5.75
CA SER A 83 21.78 9.88 -4.93
C SER A 83 22.02 8.41 -4.55
N GLY A 84 21.26 7.46 -5.11
CA GLY A 84 21.31 6.04 -4.74
C GLY A 84 20.67 5.70 -3.39
N GLN A 85 20.25 6.71 -2.62
CA GLN A 85 19.55 6.54 -1.36
C GLN A 85 18.04 6.41 -1.53
N LEU A 86 17.39 5.73 -0.58
CA LEU A 86 15.94 5.62 -0.52
C LEU A 86 15.32 6.83 0.17
N CYS A 87 14.12 7.23 -0.27
CA CYS A 87 13.41 8.39 0.27
C CYS A 87 13.15 8.34 1.78
N LYS A 88 12.84 7.17 2.35
CA LYS A 88 12.56 6.96 3.77
C LYS A 88 11.46 7.87 4.37
N LYS A 89 10.69 8.60 3.56
CA LYS A 89 9.54 9.38 4.03
C LYS A 89 8.51 8.44 4.69
N PRO A 90 8.01 8.74 5.89
CA PRO A 90 7.02 7.90 6.56
C PRO A 90 5.73 7.78 5.75
N ILE A 91 5.30 6.54 5.53
CA ILE A 91 4.07 6.15 4.83
C ILE A 91 3.39 5.01 5.58
N LEU A 92 2.09 4.82 5.38
CA LEU A 92 1.37 3.68 5.97
C LEU A 92 1.82 2.36 5.33
N ARG A 93 1.92 1.29 6.12
CA ARG A 93 2.29 -0.04 5.61
C ARG A 93 1.32 -0.58 4.57
N SER A 94 0.05 -0.18 4.63
CA SER A 94 -1.00 -0.54 3.66
C SER A 94 -0.77 0.04 2.26
N ILE A 95 0.08 1.07 2.11
CA ILE A 95 0.37 1.67 0.81
C ILE A 95 1.30 0.75 0.03
N ASN A 96 0.80 0.27 -1.12
CA ASN A 96 1.52 -0.59 -2.05
C ASN A 96 1.39 -0.05 -3.49
N PRO A 97 2.49 0.18 -4.22
CA PRO A 97 3.89 0.12 -3.80
C PRO A 97 4.25 1.12 -2.67
N PRO A 98 5.29 0.88 -1.85
CA PRO A 98 5.72 1.73 -0.74
C PRO A 98 6.28 3.10 -1.16
N HIS A 99 5.47 3.93 -1.81
CA HIS A 99 5.85 5.26 -2.27
C HIS A 99 5.09 6.35 -1.51
N CYS A 100 5.80 7.43 -1.15
CA CYS A 100 5.13 8.63 -0.66
C CYS A 100 4.37 9.29 -1.82
N PRO A 101 3.39 10.17 -1.57
CA PRO A 101 2.53 10.73 -2.62
C PRO A 101 3.31 11.34 -3.80
N VAL A 102 4.40 12.06 -3.51
CA VAL A 102 5.28 12.67 -4.52
C VAL A 102 5.95 11.60 -5.39
N HIS A 103 6.45 10.52 -4.78
CA HIS A 103 7.11 9.44 -5.49
C HIS A 103 6.14 8.45 -6.14
N ALA A 104 4.91 8.31 -5.63
CA ALA A 104 3.86 7.56 -6.29
C ALA A 104 3.52 8.23 -7.64
N GLN A 105 3.34 9.55 -7.64
CA GLN A 105 3.11 10.32 -8.87
C GLN A 105 4.31 10.28 -9.82
N ALA A 106 5.54 10.32 -9.30
CA ALA A 106 6.74 10.18 -10.11
C ALA A 106 6.82 8.80 -10.78
N ALA A 107 6.61 7.73 -10.00
CA ALA A 107 6.58 6.36 -10.50
C ALA A 107 5.51 6.18 -11.59
N GLU A 108 4.32 6.73 -11.38
CA GLU A 108 3.24 6.76 -12.37
C GLU A 108 3.67 7.44 -13.67
N LYS A 109 4.32 8.62 -13.60
CA LYS A 109 4.83 9.31 -14.80
C LYS A 109 5.90 8.49 -15.53
N HIS A 110 6.79 7.81 -14.80
CA HIS A 110 7.79 6.93 -15.40
C HIS A 110 7.13 5.76 -16.14
N LEU A 111 6.11 5.16 -15.52
CA LEU A 111 5.35 4.07 -16.11
C LEU A 111 4.57 4.53 -17.35
N GLN A 112 3.91 5.69 -17.31
CA GLN A 112 3.24 6.28 -18.47
C GLN A 112 4.21 6.52 -19.65
N ARG A 113 5.42 7.01 -19.38
CA ARG A 113 6.45 7.20 -20.42
C ARG A 113 6.92 5.87 -21.02
N ALA A 114 7.13 4.85 -20.19
CA ALA A 114 7.53 3.52 -20.64
C ALA A 114 6.45 2.89 -21.53
N LEU A 115 5.18 2.99 -21.12
CA LEU A 115 4.04 2.52 -21.92
C LEU A 115 3.92 3.26 -23.25
N LYS A 116 4.06 4.59 -23.24
CA LYS A 116 4.04 5.39 -24.48
C LYS A 116 5.15 4.97 -25.44
N ARG A 117 6.36 4.68 -24.94
CA ARG A 117 7.47 4.15 -25.76
C ARG A 117 7.17 2.76 -26.33
N ALA A 118 6.40 1.95 -25.62
CA ALA A 118 5.93 0.65 -26.09
C ALA A 118 4.70 0.73 -27.02
N GLY A 119 4.25 1.93 -27.41
CA GLY A 119 3.07 2.12 -28.26
C GLY A 119 1.73 1.99 -27.53
N LEU A 120 1.73 1.84 -26.21
CA LEU A 120 0.53 1.72 -25.39
C LEU A 120 0.14 3.09 -24.82
N ASN A 121 -0.90 3.71 -25.36
CA ASN A 121 -1.34 5.04 -24.92
C ASN A 121 -2.28 4.94 -23.72
N VAL A 122 -1.71 4.93 -22.51
CA VAL A 122 -2.50 4.81 -21.27
C VAL A 122 -2.52 6.12 -20.52
N SER A 123 -3.69 6.76 -20.51
CA SER A 123 -3.92 8.06 -19.88
C SER A 123 -3.93 7.99 -18.34
N SER A 124 -4.10 6.81 -17.73
CA SER A 124 -4.03 6.64 -16.26
C SER A 124 -3.69 5.20 -15.82
N PRO A 125 -2.83 4.99 -14.81
CA PRO A 125 -2.51 3.68 -14.25
C PRO A 125 -3.66 3.00 -13.53
N SER A 126 -4.64 3.74 -13.02
CA SER A 126 -5.84 3.11 -12.43
C SER A 126 -6.70 2.41 -13.49
N LYS A 127 -6.54 2.78 -14.77
CA LYS A 127 -7.11 2.07 -15.92
C LYS A 127 -6.26 0.89 -16.38
N LEU A 128 -5.07 0.68 -15.80
CA LEU A 128 -4.19 -0.47 -16.10
C LEU A 128 -4.54 -1.72 -15.32
N ALA A 129 -5.28 -1.60 -14.20
CA ALA A 129 -5.85 -2.78 -13.57
C ALA A 129 -6.88 -3.34 -14.56
N PRO A 130 -6.58 -4.42 -15.29
CA PRO A 130 -7.55 -4.99 -16.21
C PRO A 130 -8.72 -5.41 -15.34
N LYS A 131 -9.94 -5.05 -15.73
CA LYS A 131 -11.13 -5.49 -14.99
C LYS A 131 -11.03 -7.01 -14.83
N LEU A 132 -11.41 -7.55 -13.67
CA LEU A 132 -11.24 -8.97 -13.37
C LEU A 132 -11.74 -9.88 -14.50
N HIS A 133 -12.89 -9.54 -15.11
CA HIS A 133 -13.43 -10.29 -16.24
C HIS A 133 -12.50 -10.34 -17.48
N VAL A 134 -11.69 -9.31 -17.73
CA VAL A 134 -10.70 -9.29 -18.83
C VAL A 134 -9.56 -10.27 -18.53
N VAL A 135 -9.08 -10.30 -17.28
CA VAL A 135 -8.04 -11.26 -16.84
C VAL A 135 -8.57 -12.70 -16.93
N VAL A 136 -9.79 -12.94 -16.45
CA VAL A 136 -10.46 -14.24 -16.51
C VAL A 136 -10.64 -14.68 -17.97
N ALA A 137 -11.13 -13.80 -18.84
CA ALA A 137 -11.28 -14.10 -20.26
C ALA A 137 -9.94 -14.46 -20.92
N GLU A 138 -8.86 -13.75 -20.61
CA GLU A 138 -7.53 -14.07 -21.13
C GLU A 138 -7.03 -15.43 -20.66
N TYR A 139 -7.20 -15.76 -19.38
CA TYR A 139 -6.85 -17.07 -18.85
C TYR A 139 -7.65 -18.19 -19.52
N VAL A 140 -8.95 -18.01 -19.72
CA VAL A 140 -9.80 -18.96 -20.44
C VAL A 140 -9.32 -19.13 -21.89
N ARG A 141 -8.96 -18.04 -22.59
CA ARG A 141 -8.37 -18.12 -23.94
C ARG A 141 -7.09 -18.95 -23.96
N GLN A 142 -6.19 -18.74 -23.01
CA GLN A 142 -4.94 -19.50 -22.91
C GLN A 142 -5.19 -20.98 -22.63
N ILE A 143 -6.12 -21.31 -21.72
CA ILE A 143 -6.52 -22.69 -21.43
C ILE A 143 -7.07 -23.35 -22.70
N GLN A 144 -7.95 -22.66 -23.43
CA GLN A 144 -8.54 -23.19 -24.66
C GLN A 144 -7.50 -23.37 -25.77
N SER A 145 -6.55 -22.45 -25.94
CA SER A 145 -5.46 -22.60 -26.93
C SER A 145 -4.62 -23.84 -26.65
N LYS A 146 -4.18 -23.99 -25.39
CA LYS A 146 -3.40 -25.16 -24.95
C LYS A 146 -4.16 -26.48 -25.18
N ARG A 147 -5.47 -26.51 -24.92
CA ARG A 147 -6.32 -27.69 -25.17
C ARG A 147 -6.41 -28.02 -26.67
N ARG A 148 -6.63 -27.02 -27.52
CA ARG A 148 -6.69 -27.22 -28.99
C ARG A 148 -5.35 -27.69 -29.56
N GLU A 149 -4.24 -27.15 -29.08
CA GLU A 149 -2.90 -27.58 -29.49
C GLU A 149 -2.63 -29.03 -29.07
N ALA A 150 -3.02 -29.43 -27.86
CA ALA A 150 -2.90 -30.81 -27.39
C ALA A 150 -3.74 -31.78 -28.24
N GLN A 151 -4.99 -31.42 -28.57
CA GLN A 151 -5.85 -32.22 -29.45
C GLN A 151 -5.29 -32.35 -30.87
N ARG A 152 -4.72 -31.28 -31.43
CA ARG A 152 -4.06 -31.33 -32.74
C ARG A 152 -2.85 -32.28 -32.71
N LYS A 153 -2.04 -32.22 -31.66
CA LYS A 153 -0.89 -33.11 -31.46
C LYS A 153 -1.31 -34.58 -31.32
N SER A 154 -2.38 -34.87 -30.57
CA SER A 154 -2.90 -36.24 -30.44
C SER A 154 -3.48 -36.75 -31.75
N ALA A 155 -4.25 -35.92 -32.47
CA ALA A 155 -4.82 -36.28 -33.77
C ALA A 155 -3.72 -36.52 -34.84
N SER A 156 -2.66 -35.71 -34.86
CA SER A 156 -1.51 -35.95 -35.74
C SER A 156 -0.74 -37.22 -35.37
N LYS A 157 -0.65 -37.57 -34.08
CA LYS A 157 0.03 -38.78 -33.64
C LYS A 157 -0.72 -40.05 -34.05
N ILE A 158 -2.05 -40.06 -33.87
CA ILE A 158 -2.93 -41.15 -34.31
C ILE A 158 -2.80 -41.37 -35.83
N LYS A 159 -2.80 -40.28 -36.62
CA LYS A 159 -2.69 -40.34 -38.09
C LYS A 159 -1.33 -40.80 -38.61
N ILE A 160 -0.28 -40.77 -37.76
CA ILE A 160 1.05 -41.29 -38.08
C ILE A 160 1.11 -42.79 -37.77
N GLU A 161 0.56 -43.23 -36.63
CA GLU A 161 0.54 -44.65 -36.22
C GLU A 161 -0.31 -45.52 -37.16
N GLU A 162 -1.43 -44.99 -37.67
CA GLU A 162 -2.30 -45.67 -38.65
C GLU A 162 -1.59 -45.94 -39.99
N LYS A 163 -0.76 -45.00 -40.46
CA LYS A 163 0.00 -45.17 -41.73
C LYS A 163 1.17 -46.14 -41.61
N THR A 164 1.73 -46.31 -40.42
CA THR A 164 2.82 -47.27 -40.18
C THR A 164 2.34 -48.71 -39.94
N SER A 165 1.03 -48.93 -39.79
CA SER A 165 0.45 -50.27 -39.59
C SER A 165 -0.20 -50.86 -40.86
N GLU A 166 -0.29 -50.07 -41.95
CA GLU A 166 -0.79 -50.49 -43.26
C GLU A 166 0.31 -50.68 -44.32
N SER A 167 1.59 -50.69 -43.91
CA SER A 167 2.77 -51.02 -44.76
C SER A 167 3.48 -52.25 -44.22
#